data_AF-R7SL46-F1
#
_entry.id   AF-R7SL46-F1
#
_cell.length_a   1.000
_cell.length_b   1.000
_cell.length_c   1.000
_cell.angle_alpha   90.00
_cell.angle_beta   90.00
_cell.angle_gamma   90.00
#
_symmetry.space_group_name_H-M   'P 1'
#
loop_
_entity.id
_entity.type
_entity.pdbx_description
1 polymer ?
#
loop_
_entity_poly.entity_id
_entity_poly.type
_entity_poly.pdbx_seq_one_letter_code
_entity_poly.pdbx_strand_id
1 'polypeptide(L)'
;RNAPAPSPNAPSSSPPIRTNRWACPHCPYVQHNRRSPDLKRHIETHTHGADVAMWVCCGVYALDALDQGVPVEVVRQGQIMDFDGVPMIGGCRKTFSRKDALIRHLKAQKGKCFGDAWSMYQPGNRLGKDSS
;
A
#
# COMPACT_ATOMS: atom_id res chain seq x y z
N ARG A 1 13.31 -55.61 45.04
CA ARG A 1 12.71 -55.80 43.70
C ARG A 1 11.21 -55.60 43.86
N ASN A 2 10.49 -54.68 43.24
CA ASN A 2 10.74 -53.57 42.32
C ASN A 2 9.64 -52.53 42.61
N ALA A 3 9.98 -51.24 42.64
CA ALA A 3 9.01 -50.15 42.60
C ALA A 3 8.83 -49.71 41.14
N PRO A 4 7.61 -49.42 40.66
CA PRO A 4 7.43 -48.65 39.42
C PRO A 4 7.32 -47.15 39.71
N ALA A 5 7.97 -46.38 38.84
CA ALA A 5 8.16 -44.94 38.86
C ALA A 5 6.88 -44.11 38.57
N PRO A 6 6.84 -42.82 38.96
CA PRO A 6 5.78 -41.90 38.56
C PRO A 6 5.93 -41.48 37.09
N SER A 7 4.82 -41.48 36.35
CA SER A 7 4.74 -40.98 34.97
C SER A 7 4.77 -39.45 34.92
N PRO A 8 5.64 -38.83 34.10
CA PRO A 8 5.46 -37.45 33.69
C PRO A 8 4.95 -37.43 32.24
N ASN A 9 3.83 -36.77 31.97
CA ASN A 9 3.58 -36.14 30.67
C ASN A 9 2.33 -35.25 30.76
N ALA A 10 2.56 -34.01 31.19
CA ALA A 10 1.66 -32.91 30.85
C ALA A 10 2.01 -32.46 29.42
N PRO A 11 1.07 -32.43 28.46
CA PRO A 11 1.33 -31.76 27.20
C PRO A 11 1.30 -30.25 27.44
N SER A 12 2.50 -29.68 27.50
CA SER A 12 2.75 -28.24 27.48
C SER A 12 2.12 -27.67 26.19
N SER A 13 1.02 -26.95 26.34
CA SER A 13 0.26 -26.37 25.22
C SER A 13 0.95 -25.09 24.74
N SER A 14 2.02 -25.25 23.97
CA SER A 14 2.58 -24.16 23.16
C SER A 14 1.59 -23.80 22.05
N PRO A 15 1.31 -22.51 21.79
CA PRO A 15 0.44 -22.12 20.68
C PRO A 15 1.06 -22.59 19.36
N PRO A 16 0.26 -23.11 18.40
CA PRO A 16 0.79 -23.65 17.16
C PRO A 16 1.47 -22.53 16.38
N ILE A 17 2.75 -22.76 16.07
CA ILE A 17 3.50 -22.00 15.07
C ILE A 17 2.62 -21.92 13.82
N ARG A 18 2.32 -20.71 13.33
CA ARG A 18 1.45 -20.52 12.16
C ARG A 18 2.12 -21.12 10.92
N THR A 19 1.82 -22.38 10.63
CA THR A 19 2.49 -23.18 9.59
C THR A 19 2.07 -22.83 8.16
N ASN A 20 1.01 -22.05 7.99
CA ASN A 20 0.56 -21.63 6.66
C ASN A 20 0.94 -20.18 6.37
N ARG A 21 2.03 -19.98 5.62
CA ARG A 21 2.47 -18.65 5.14
C ARG A 21 1.45 -17.94 4.23
N TRP A 22 0.40 -18.63 3.81
CA TRP A 22 -0.71 -18.10 3.03
C TRP A 22 -1.94 -17.76 3.87
N ALA A 23 -1.92 -18.01 5.17
CA ALA A 23 -3.01 -17.66 6.07
C ALA A 23 -2.93 -16.19 6.49
N CYS A 24 -4.09 -15.56 6.59
CA CYS A 24 -4.21 -14.26 7.22
C CYS A 24 -3.95 -14.37 8.73
N PRO A 25 -3.21 -13.42 9.33
CA PRO A 25 -2.99 -13.41 10.77
C PRO A 25 -4.17 -12.86 11.60
N HIS A 26 -5.17 -12.25 10.95
CA HIS A 26 -6.28 -11.54 11.61
C HIS A 26 -7.64 -12.22 11.42
N CYS A 27 -7.78 -13.14 10.47
CA CYS A 27 -9.02 -13.89 10.25
C CYS A 27 -8.74 -15.28 9.65
N PRO A 28 -9.75 -16.16 9.53
CA PRO A 28 -9.58 -17.52 9.00
C PRO A 28 -9.23 -17.61 7.49
N TYR A 29 -9.09 -16.48 6.78
CA TYR A 29 -8.82 -16.46 5.35
C TYR A 29 -7.47 -17.10 5.01
N VAL A 30 -7.44 -17.90 3.95
CA VAL A 30 -6.21 -18.46 3.36
C VAL A 30 -6.16 -18.10 1.88
N GLN A 31 -5.01 -17.60 1.41
CA GLN A 31 -4.80 -17.31 0.01
C GLN A 31 -4.52 -18.60 -0.78
N HIS A 32 -5.48 -18.99 -1.62
CA HIS A 32 -5.41 -20.27 -2.36
C HIS A 32 -4.52 -20.20 -3.59
N ASN A 33 -4.46 -19.04 -4.27
CA ASN A 33 -3.65 -18.87 -5.48
C ASN A 33 -2.13 -18.71 -5.19
N ARG A 34 -1.74 -18.74 -3.91
CA ARG A 34 -0.36 -18.59 -3.43
C ARG A 34 0.36 -17.35 -4.00
N ARG A 35 -0.38 -16.27 -4.23
CA ARG A 35 0.20 -14.98 -4.61
C ARG A 35 0.34 -14.09 -3.38
N SER A 36 1.59 -13.81 -3.01
CA SER A 36 1.91 -12.91 -1.90
C SER A 36 1.23 -11.55 -2.01
N PRO A 37 1.12 -10.93 -3.21
CA PRO A 37 0.39 -9.67 -3.36
C PRO A 37 -1.09 -9.75 -2.98
N ASP A 38 -1.77 -10.86 -3.28
CA ASP A 38 -3.20 -11.00 -2.97
C ASP A 38 -3.41 -11.25 -1.48
N LEU A 39 -2.52 -12.00 -0.82
CA LEU A 39 -2.54 -12.13 0.65
C LEU A 39 -2.24 -10.80 1.33
N LYS A 40 -1.22 -10.05 0.89
CA LYS A 40 -0.89 -8.74 1.46
C LYS A 40 -2.08 -7.78 1.34
N ARG A 41 -2.72 -7.72 0.17
CA ARG A 41 -3.94 -6.93 -0.03
C ARG A 41 -5.06 -7.32 0.94
N HIS A 42 -5.23 -8.62 1.19
CA HIS A 42 -6.21 -9.07 2.16
C HIS A 42 -5.87 -8.63 3.58
N ILE A 43 -4.59 -8.68 3.99
CA ILE A 43 -4.16 -8.22 5.31
C ILE A 43 -4.41 -6.72 5.47
N GLU A 44 -4.13 -5.94 4.42
CA GLU A 44 -4.36 -4.49 4.38
C GLU A 44 -5.82 -4.10 4.65
N THR A 45 -6.81 -4.97 4.35
CA THR A 45 -8.22 -4.66 4.67
C THR A 45 -8.53 -4.69 6.17
N HIS A 46 -7.66 -5.29 6.99
CA HIS A 46 -7.81 -5.26 8.45
C HIS A 46 -7.26 -3.98 9.08
N THR A 47 -6.28 -3.33 8.44
CA THR A 47 -5.59 -2.15 8.98
C THR A 47 -6.09 -0.84 8.41
N HIS A 48 -6.63 -0.85 7.19
CA HIS A 48 -7.12 0.34 6.53
C HIS A 48 -8.65 0.35 6.54
N GLY A 49 -9.24 1.29 7.31
CA GLY A 49 -10.65 1.64 7.14
C GLY A 49 -10.90 2.02 5.67
N ALA A 50 -12.05 1.63 5.14
CA ALA A 50 -12.37 1.73 3.71
C ALA A 50 -12.33 3.18 3.14
N ASP A 51 -12.24 4.19 4.00
CA ASP A 51 -12.47 5.59 3.67
C ASP A 51 -11.21 6.45 3.44
N VAL A 52 -10.00 5.93 3.66
CA VAL A 52 -8.77 6.71 3.39
C VAL A 52 -8.30 6.45 1.96
N ALA A 53 -8.33 7.49 1.12
CA ALA A 53 -7.76 7.46 -0.23
C ALA A 53 -6.22 7.35 -0.17
N MET A 54 -5.72 6.11 -0.12
CA MET A 54 -4.30 5.82 0.02
C MET A 54 -3.45 6.24 -1.19
N TRP A 55 -4.09 6.37 -2.36
CA TRP A 55 -3.40 6.64 -3.62
C TRP A 55 -4.17 7.69 -4.41
N VAL A 56 -3.49 8.76 -4.84
CA VAL A 56 -4.11 9.87 -5.57
C VAL A 56 -3.28 10.19 -6.79
N CYS A 57 -3.92 10.45 -7.93
CA CYS A 57 -3.24 11.09 -9.06
C CYS A 57 -3.03 12.59 -8.73
N CYS A 58 -2.05 12.87 -7.87
CA CYS A 58 -1.74 14.20 -7.36
C CYS A 58 -0.92 15.04 -8.34
N GLY A 59 -0.27 14.43 -9.34
CA GLY A 59 0.66 15.15 -10.21
C GLY A 59 2.11 14.93 -9.80
N VAL A 60 2.96 15.87 -10.20
CA VAL A 60 4.34 16.02 -9.75
C VAL A 60 4.50 17.33 -8.97
N TYR A 61 5.59 17.47 -8.23
CA TYR A 61 5.92 18.72 -7.54
C TYR A 61 6.07 19.86 -8.56
N ALA A 62 5.38 20.98 -8.33
CA ALA A 62 5.25 22.04 -9.32
C ALA A 62 6.60 22.68 -9.70
N LEU A 63 7.54 22.79 -8.75
CA LEU A 63 8.86 23.40 -9.01
C LEU A 63 9.74 22.53 -9.91
N ASP A 64 9.61 21.21 -9.82
CA ASP A 64 10.45 20.24 -10.54
C ASP A 64 9.69 19.61 -11.73
N ALA A 65 8.57 20.22 -12.15
CA ALA A 65 7.67 19.60 -13.12
C ALA A 65 8.33 19.39 -14.49
N LEU A 66 9.11 20.38 -14.96
CA LEU A 66 9.84 20.29 -16.22
C LEU A 66 10.89 19.17 -16.18
N ASP A 67 11.64 19.07 -15.08
CA ASP A 67 12.66 18.03 -14.88
C ASP A 67 12.06 16.62 -14.81
N GLN A 68 10.81 16.52 -14.35
CA GLN A 68 10.03 15.28 -14.34
C GLN A 68 9.33 14.97 -15.68
N GLY A 69 9.61 15.76 -16.73
CA GLY A 69 9.12 15.52 -18.08
C GLY A 69 7.69 16.00 -18.34
N VAL A 70 7.18 16.92 -17.51
CA VAL A 70 5.91 17.61 -17.78
C VAL A 70 6.15 18.64 -18.91
N PRO A 71 5.38 18.60 -20.02
CA PRO A 71 5.51 19.57 -21.10
C PRO A 71 5.29 21.01 -20.60
N VAL A 72 6.01 21.97 -21.18
CA VAL A 72 5.95 23.38 -20.76
C VAL A 72 4.56 24.00 -20.87
N GLU A 73 3.75 23.53 -21.82
CA GLU A 73 2.36 23.92 -22.02
C GLU A 73 1.49 23.51 -20.85
N VAL A 74 1.71 22.29 -20.33
CA VAL A 74 1.04 21.79 -19.13
C VAL A 74 1.50 22.58 -17.91
N VAL A 75 2.76 22.98 -17.82
CA VAL A 75 3.24 23.83 -16.71
C VAL A 75 2.64 25.24 -16.78
N ARG A 76 2.52 25.82 -17.97
CA ARG A 76 1.98 27.18 -18.18
C ARG A 76 0.47 27.28 -18.00
N GLN A 77 -0.26 26.26 -18.44
CA GLN A 77 -1.74 26.27 -18.46
C GLN A 77 -2.35 25.40 -17.37
N GLY A 78 -1.57 24.48 -16.80
CA GLY A 78 -2.04 23.54 -15.81
C GLY A 78 -2.37 24.22 -14.49
N GLN A 79 -3.44 23.76 -13.87
CA GLN A 79 -3.81 24.19 -12.53
C GLN A 79 -2.81 23.62 -11.51
N ILE A 80 -2.17 24.49 -10.74
CA ILE A 80 -1.46 24.12 -9.51
C ILE A 80 -2.51 23.78 -8.46
N MET A 81 -2.31 22.66 -7.78
CA MET A 81 -3.22 22.13 -6.78
C MET A 81 -2.45 21.95 -5.49
N ASP A 82 -3.04 22.38 -4.38
CA ASP A 82 -2.54 22.00 -3.06
C ASP A 82 -2.84 20.51 -2.82
N PHE A 83 -1.82 19.76 -2.46
CA PHE A 83 -1.94 18.39 -2.01
C PHE A 83 -1.14 18.22 -0.73
N ASP A 84 -1.84 18.29 0.41
CA ASP A 84 -1.23 18.14 1.74
C ASP A 84 -0.15 19.23 1.99
N GLY A 85 -0.45 20.47 1.61
CA GLY A 85 0.49 21.60 1.71
C GLY A 85 1.57 21.65 0.63
N VAL A 86 1.59 20.67 -0.29
CA VAL A 86 2.57 20.61 -1.38
C VAL A 86 1.92 21.08 -2.68
N PRO A 87 2.50 22.07 -3.39
CA PRO A 87 2.02 22.49 -4.69
C PRO A 87 2.35 21.44 -5.76
N MET A 88 1.30 20.84 -6.33
CA MET A 88 1.40 19.79 -7.34
C MET A 88 0.75 20.21 -8.66
N ILE A 89 1.22 19.66 -9.78
CA ILE A 89 0.71 19.96 -11.12
C ILE A 89 0.63 18.71 -12.00
N GLY A 90 -0.29 18.72 -12.98
CA GLY A 90 -0.39 17.66 -13.99
C GLY A 90 -1.11 16.38 -13.53
N GLY A 91 -1.73 16.38 -12.34
CA GLY A 91 -2.59 15.29 -11.85
C GLY A 91 -4.08 15.52 -12.13
N CYS A 92 -4.88 14.44 -12.13
CA CYS A 92 -6.33 14.53 -12.31
C CYS A 92 -7.14 14.43 -10.99
N ARG A 93 -6.46 14.35 -9.83
CA ARG A 93 -7.05 14.21 -8.48
C ARG A 93 -7.89 12.96 -8.25
N LYS A 94 -7.96 12.02 -9.20
CA LYS A 94 -8.67 10.76 -9.00
C LYS A 94 -8.03 9.97 -7.86
N THR A 95 -8.85 9.52 -6.93
CA THR A 95 -8.46 8.68 -5.80
C THR A 95 -8.58 7.21 -6.16
N PHE A 96 -7.73 6.40 -5.56
CA PHE A 96 -7.70 4.96 -5.72
C PHE A 96 -7.46 4.31 -4.35
N SER A 97 -8.19 3.24 -4.09
CA SER A 97 -7.97 2.41 -2.90
C SER A 97 -6.65 1.63 -2.97
N ARG A 98 -6.07 1.46 -4.17
CA ARG A 98 -4.90 0.61 -4.39
C ARG A 98 -3.84 1.25 -5.29
N LYS A 99 -2.59 0.94 -4.94
CA LYS A 99 -1.38 1.41 -5.63
C LYS A 99 -1.34 0.99 -7.10
N ASP A 100 -1.69 -0.25 -7.41
CA ASP A 100 -1.68 -0.78 -8.77
C ASP A 100 -2.78 -0.16 -9.66
N ALA A 101 -3.89 0.29 -9.06
CA ALA A 101 -4.90 1.03 -9.79
C ALA A 101 -4.36 2.41 -10.23
N LEU A 102 -3.63 3.10 -9.36
CA LEU A 102 -2.93 4.33 -9.72
C LEU A 102 -1.85 4.08 -10.80
N ILE A 103 -1.06 3.01 -10.71
CA ILE A 103 -0.08 2.67 -11.76
C ILE A 103 -0.77 2.48 -13.12
N ARG A 104 -1.85 1.70 -13.15
CA ARG A 104 -2.61 1.47 -14.39
C ARG A 104 -3.20 2.77 -14.93
N HIS A 105 -3.67 3.64 -14.04
CA HIS A 105 -4.15 4.97 -14.40
C HIS A 105 -3.05 5.81 -15.08
N LEU A 106 -1.87 5.93 -14.47
CA LEU A 106 -0.75 6.70 -15.02
C LEU A 106 -0.29 6.14 -16.38
N LYS A 107 -0.28 4.82 -16.54
CA LYS A 107 0.02 4.18 -17.84
C LYS A 107 -1.04 4.49 -18.91
N ALA A 108 -2.31 4.42 -18.54
CA ALA A 108 -3.43 4.68 -19.47
C ALA A 108 -3.58 6.16 -19.83
N GLN A 109 -3.17 7.07 -18.93
CA GLN A 109 -3.22 8.52 -19.12
C GLN A 109 -1.85 9.11 -19.47
N LYS A 110 -0.97 8.33 -20.10
CA LYS A 110 0.36 8.82 -20.52
C LYS A 110 0.24 10.08 -21.37
N GLY A 111 0.95 11.14 -20.99
CA GLY A 111 0.90 12.45 -21.65
C GLY A 111 -0.27 13.35 -21.22
N LYS A 112 -1.19 12.84 -20.39
CA LYS A 112 -2.32 13.60 -19.81
C LYS A 112 -2.19 13.75 -18.30
N CYS A 113 -1.81 12.68 -17.63
CA CYS A 113 -1.51 12.67 -16.20
C CYS A 113 -0.03 12.41 -15.99
N PHE A 114 0.56 13.23 -15.13
CA PHE A 114 1.94 13.16 -14.70
C PHE A 114 1.95 12.77 -13.23
N GLY A 115 2.99 12.07 -12.80
CA GLY A 115 3.13 11.67 -11.41
C GLY A 115 3.72 10.28 -11.25
N ASP A 116 3.96 9.94 -10.00
CA ASP A 116 4.57 8.69 -9.61
C ASP A 116 3.82 8.10 -8.42
N ALA A 117 3.40 6.84 -8.57
CA ALA A 117 2.75 6.11 -7.49
C ALA A 117 3.73 5.71 -6.37
N TRP A 118 5.04 5.79 -6.63
CA TRP A 118 6.12 5.45 -5.70
C TRP A 118 6.63 6.70 -4.96
N SER A 119 6.16 7.88 -5.36
CA SER A 119 6.48 9.15 -4.72
C SER A 119 6.13 9.14 -3.23
N MET A 120 6.97 9.85 -2.45
CA MET A 120 6.72 10.10 -1.03
C MET A 120 5.43 10.90 -0.76
N TYR A 121 4.89 11.59 -1.77
CA TYR A 121 3.64 12.34 -1.64
C TYR A 121 2.42 11.41 -1.52
N GLN A 122 2.52 10.15 -1.97
CA GLN A 122 1.39 9.22 -1.86
C GLN A 122 1.16 8.84 -0.39
N PRO A 123 -0.06 9.05 0.16
CA PRO A 123 -0.36 8.68 1.54
C PRO A 123 0.00 7.23 1.86
N GLY A 124 -0.27 6.32 0.93
CA GLY A 124 0.02 4.90 1.09
C GLY A 124 1.50 4.52 1.13
N ASN A 125 2.42 5.42 0.74
CA ASN A 125 3.86 5.20 0.93
C ASN A 125 4.38 5.76 2.27
N ARG A 126 3.60 6.62 2.96
CA ARG A 126 4.01 7.26 4.24
C ARG A 126 3.60 6.46 5.47
N LEU A 127 2.49 5.71 5.42
CA LEU A 127 1.94 4.94 6.56
C LEU A 127 2.83 3.79 7.08
N GLY A 128 4.08 3.67 6.64
CA GLY A 128 5.06 2.72 7.17
C GLY A 128 6.21 3.37 7.95
N LYS A 129 6.23 4.70 8.13
CA LYS A 129 7.35 5.42 8.77
C LYS A 129 7.05 5.95 10.18
N ASP A 130 5.81 5.89 10.64
CA ASP A 130 5.37 6.56 11.87
C ASP A 130 5.29 5.61 13.09
N SER A 131 5.92 4.44 13.02
CA SER A 131 6.04 3.47 14.12
C SER A 131 7.45 3.40 14.70
N SER A 132 7.98 4.53 15.17
CA SER A 132 9.19 4.58 16.01
C SER A 132 8.98 5.47 17.21
#